data_AF-A0A5S5AQV1-F1
#
_entry.id   AF-A0A5S5AQV1-F1
#
_cell.length_a   1.000
_cell.length_b   1.000
_cell.length_c   1.000
_cell.angle_alpha   90.00
_cell.angle_beta   90.00
_cell.angle_gamma   90.00
#
_symmetry.space_group_name_H-M   'P 1'
#
loop_
_entity.id
_entity.type
_entity.pdbx_description
1 polymer ?
#
loop_
_entity_poly.entity_id
_entity_poly.type
_entity_poly.pdbx_seq_one_letter_code
_entity_poly.pdbx_strand_id
1 'polypeptide(L)' 'MENGMVLNPDGSANAEFGTEPDIFAELTYEDYLKYLEWEKNNPETKGLVNPYDTVVNKVLEIINRRLTG' A
#
# COMPACT_ATOMS: atom_id res chain seq x y z
N MET A 1 -6.46 24.34 -15.86
CA MET A 1 -7.00 22.97 -15.91
C MET A 1 -7.28 22.59 -14.48
N GLU A 2 -8.55 22.49 -14.13
CA GLU A 2 -9.02 22.27 -12.75
C GLU A 2 -9.13 20.75 -12.55
N ASN A 3 -8.36 20.21 -11.61
CA ASN A 3 -8.30 18.78 -11.34
C ASN A 3 -9.45 18.37 -10.43
N GLY A 4 -10.23 17.36 -10.83
CA GLY A 4 -10.54 16.27 -9.91
C GLY A 4 -11.94 16.17 -9.30
N MET A 5 -13.01 16.26 -10.09
CA MET A 5 -14.29 15.62 -9.71
C MET A 5 -14.93 14.93 -10.91
N VAL A 6 -14.53 13.69 -11.18
CA VAL A 6 -15.41 12.79 -11.93
C VAL A 6 -16.58 12.48 -10.98
N LEU A 7 -17.81 12.60 -11.46
CA LEU A 7 -19.00 12.20 -10.71
C LEU A 7 -19.54 10.90 -11.32
N ASN A 8 -20.16 10.07 -10.50
CA ASN A 8 -21.03 9.01 -11.02
C ASN A 8 -22.18 9.64 -11.84
N PRO A 9 -22.83 8.89 -12.76
CA PRO A 9 -23.96 9.42 -13.54
C PRO A 9 -25.14 9.93 -12.71
N ASP A 10 -25.23 9.53 -11.44
CA ASP A 10 -26.22 10.02 -10.47
C ASP A 10 -25.80 11.30 -9.72
N GLY A 11 -24.64 11.86 -10.06
CA GLY A 11 -24.10 13.08 -9.47
C GLY A 11 -23.38 12.88 -8.13
N SER A 12 -23.29 11.66 -7.62
CA SER A 12 -22.46 11.35 -6.45
C SER A 12 -20.97 11.44 -6.80
N ALA A 13 -20.12 11.77 -5.81
CA ALA A 13 -18.67 11.81 -6.01
C ALA A 13 -18.15 10.47 -6.52
N ASN A 14 -17.35 10.45 -7.60
CA ASN A 14 -16.65 9.24 -8.01
C ASN A 14 -15.60 8.92 -6.93
N ALA A 15 -15.79 7.79 -6.25
CA ALA A 15 -14.92 7.31 -5.16
C ALA A 15 -13.46 7.05 -5.60
N GLU A 16 -13.15 7.09 -6.90
CA GLU A 16 -11.79 7.01 -7.43
C GLU A 16 -10.89 8.20 -7.04
N PHE A 17 -11.46 9.35 -6.63
CA PHE A 17 -10.69 10.49 -6.15
C PHE A 17 -10.91 10.70 -4.66
N GLY A 18 -9.99 10.15 -3.84
CA GLY A 18 -9.85 10.58 -2.44
C GLY A 18 -10.71 9.87 -1.41
N THR A 19 -11.10 8.61 -1.63
CA THR A 19 -11.58 7.78 -0.52
C THR A 19 -10.45 7.61 0.50
N GLU A 20 -10.60 8.18 1.69
CA GLU A 20 -9.64 8.06 2.79
C GLU A 20 -9.58 6.59 3.26
N PRO A 21 -8.39 6.03 3.54
CA PRO A 21 -8.30 4.69 4.06
C PRO A 21 -8.77 4.62 5.52
N ASP A 22 -9.40 3.52 5.93
CA ASP A 22 -9.73 3.27 7.35
C ASP A 22 -8.47 3.27 8.24
N ILE A 23 -7.34 2.85 7.65
CA ILE A 23 -6.03 2.81 8.30
C ILE A 23 -5.01 3.39 7.32
N PHE A 24 -4.42 4.53 7.70
CA PHE A 24 -3.35 5.13 6.92
C PHE A 24 -2.06 4.30 7.02
N ALA A 25 -1.50 3.95 5.87
CA ALA A 25 -0.18 3.35 5.71
C ALA A 25 0.43 3.86 4.40
N GLU A 26 1.72 4.21 4.44
CA GLU A 26 2.41 4.79 3.30
C GLU A 26 3.68 4.00 3.01
N LEU A 27 3.89 3.66 1.73
CA LEU A 27 5.15 3.10 1.27
C LEU A 27 6.12 4.25 0.99
N THR A 28 7.24 4.26 1.72
CA THR A 28 8.22 5.36 1.60
C THR A 28 9.29 5.07 0.56
N TYR A 29 10.03 6.09 0.16
CA TYR A 29 11.22 5.93 -0.69
C TYR A 29 12.30 5.08 0.00
N GLU A 30 12.45 5.19 1.32
CA GLU A 30 13.40 4.39 2.09
C GLU A 30 13.05 2.90 2.08
N ASP A 31 11.76 2.56 2.14
CA ASP A 31 11.28 1.19 2.02
C ASP A 31 11.66 0.59 0.66
N TYR A 32 11.56 1.39 -0.40
CA TYR A 32 11.99 0.99 -1.73
C TYR A 32 13.51 0.76 -1.81
N LEU A 33 14.32 1.63 -1.20
CA LEU A 33 15.77 1.43 -1.17
C LEU A 33 16.17 0.14 -0.43
N LYS A 34 15.52 -0.15 0.70
CA LYS A 34 15.74 -1.41 1.44
C LYS A 34 15.34 -2.63 0.63
N TYR A 35 14.23 -2.55 -0.11
CA TYR A 35 13.83 -3.60 -1.03
C TYR A 35 14.89 -3.86 -2.11
N LEU A 36 15.41 -2.81 -2.75
CA LEU A 36 16.44 -2.94 -3.78
C LEU A 36 17.73 -3.55 -3.23
N GLU A 37 18.15 -3.13 -2.03
CA GLU A 37 19.31 -3.71 -1.35
C GLU A 37 19.08 -5.20 -1.04
N TRP A 38 17.88 -5.56 -0.59
CA TRP A 38 17.53 -6.94 -0.30
C TRP A 38 17.47 -7.83 -1.55
N GLU A 39 16.84 -7.38 -2.64
CA GLU A 39 16.78 -8.12 -3.90
C GLU A 39 18.18 -8.35 -4.47
N LYS A 40 19.05 -7.32 -4.37
CA LYS A 40 20.46 -7.42 -4.78
C LYS A 40 21.23 -8.48 -3.98
N ASN A 41 20.97 -8.59 -2.68
CA ASN A 41 21.68 -9.51 -1.79
C ASN A 41 21.07 -10.92 -1.77
N ASN A 42 19.84 -11.09 -2.26
CA ASN A 42 19.10 -12.35 -2.26
C ASN A 42 18.46 -12.55 -3.64
N PRO A 43 19.23 -12.75 -4.72
CA PRO A 43 18.70 -12.78 -6.09
C PRO A 43 17.66 -13.89 -6.34
N GLU A 44 17.68 -14.97 -5.54
CA GLU A 44 16.68 -16.04 -5.54
C GLU A 44 15.30 -15.59 -5.06
N THR A 45 15.20 -14.45 -4.37
CA THR A 45 13.94 -13.89 -3.88
C THR A 45 13.25 -12.99 -4.90
N LYS A 46 13.80 -12.90 -6.11
CA LYS A 46 13.21 -12.13 -7.20
C LYS A 46 11.77 -12.58 -7.48
N GLY A 47 10.84 -11.64 -7.40
CA GLY A 47 9.40 -11.90 -7.58
C GLY A 47 8.68 -12.42 -6.33
N LEU A 48 9.38 -12.59 -5.20
CA LEU A 48 8.74 -12.78 -3.91
C LEU A 48 8.16 -11.45 -3.40
N VAL A 49 7.22 -11.54 -2.45
CA VAL A 49 6.62 -10.38 -1.80
C VAL A 49 7.70 -9.55 -1.11
N ASN A 50 7.73 -8.24 -1.38
CA ASN A 50 8.67 -7.31 -0.77
C ASN A 50 8.53 -7.31 0.77
N PRO A 51 9.55 -7.75 1.52
CA PRO A 51 9.47 -7.80 2.98
C PRO A 51 9.47 -6.41 3.63
N TYR A 52 9.82 -5.36 2.89
CA TYR A 52 9.83 -3.97 3.35
C TYR A 52 8.60 -3.18 2.89
N ASP A 53 7.60 -3.83 2.30
CA ASP A 53 6.37 -3.14 1.92
C ASP A 53 5.56 -2.76 3.16
N THR A 54 5.57 -1.47 3.51
CA THR A 54 4.90 -0.94 4.70
C THR A 54 3.39 -1.18 4.68
N VAL A 55 2.74 -1.13 3.51
CA VAL A 55 1.29 -1.34 3.39
C VAL A 55 0.95 -2.82 3.63
N VAL A 56 1.66 -3.73 2.97
CA VAL A 56 1.45 -5.18 3.13
C VAL A 56 1.75 -5.60 4.57
N ASN A 57 2.86 -5.13 5.14
CA ASN A 57 3.21 -5.43 6.52
C ASN A 57 2.16 -4.92 7.51
N LYS A 58 1.55 -3.76 7.24
CA LYS A 58 0.45 -3.24 8.07
C LYS A 58 -0.77 -4.16 8.04
N VAL A 59 -1.12 -4.69 6.86
CA VAL A 59 -2.22 -5.64 6.71
C VAL A 59 -1.95 -6.93 7.50
N LEU A 60 -0.75 -7.49 7.38
CA LEU A 60 -0.36 -8.70 8.11
C LEU A 60 -0.38 -8.49 9.63
N GLU A 61 0.06 -7.33 10.12
CA GLU A 61 -0.02 -6.96 11.53
C GLU A 61 -1.47 -6.98 12.05
N ILE A 62 -2.39 -6.37 11.30
CA ILE A 62 -3.82 -6.31 11.66
C ILE A 62 -4.43 -7.71 11.70
N ILE A 63 -4.13 -8.54 10.70
CA ILE A 63 -4.61 -9.92 10.64
C ILE A 63 -4.09 -10.71 11.85
N ASN A 64 -2.78 -10.66 12.11
CA ASN A 64 -2.17 -11.40 13.22
C ASN A 64 -2.74 -10.97 14.58
N ARG A 65 -2.93 -9.67 14.81
CA ARG A 65 -3.58 -9.17 16.04
C ARG A 65 -5.00 -9.69 16.24
N ARG A 66 -5.76 -9.89 15.16
CA ARG A 66 -7.12 -10.45 15.24
C ARG A 66 -7.14 -11.96 15.50
N LEU A 67 -6.10 -12.68 15.10
CA LEU A 67 -6.03 -14.13 15.28
C LEU A 67 -5.47 -14.55 16.65
N THR A 68 -4.71 -13.68 17.32
CA THR A 68 -4.09 -13.95 18.63
C THR A 68 -4.76 -13.22 19.79
N GLY A 69 -5.76 -12.38 19.52
CA GLY A 69 -6.53 -11.61 20.50
C GLY A 69 -7.85 -12.25 20.91
#